data_AF-A0A0D7KHV0-F1
#
_entry.id   AF-A0A0D7KHV0-F1
#
_cell.length_a   1.000
_cell.length_b   1.000
_cell.length_c   1.000
_cell.angle_alpha   90.00
_cell.angle_beta   90.00
_cell.angle_gamma   90.00
#
_symmetry.space_group_name_H-M   'P 1'
#
loop_
_entity.id
_entity.type
_entity.pdbx_description
1 polymer ?
#
loop_
_entity_poly.entity_id
_entity_poly.type
_entity_poly.pdbx_seq_one_letter_code
_entity_poly.pdbx_strand_id
1 'polypeptide(L)'
;MNAYLFPIKFAFLTFPIAALLLTLPFLIVQYRKYGYVNKVRALVLYSMLLYFISAYYLVILPLPQNVHNCVDRAGAVFEQLRPLQFVRDIMKESSVEWSHPTTYVQLLKERAFFQAAFNVVLTLPLGVYMRYYFQRSFLQTTFIAFLVSLFFEITQRTGLYGFYDCPYRLFDVDDLILNTAGGCIGFLLAPVFTYFLPRSHQLDEHVDLSKKPVGFIRRGIAVWLDMTLLSIIMGCIYIVYRTIAYGDNYSNFELSEFNFLYLAAGIFVYFILIPTFTDGKTFGKWVTRIHLVQDDTEGSLCRNTFVGLLKRYGILYFGVGGINYVLGYVLKFNEAMDSLVMILVVIAWLGFNGILFLHLMLHLFKKDKRLFYEKISRTRNVITIPERMRRELTDEYSVPSTQDESVGNEPEITAKPNYDDILNKELVVDDVITSVPSRHEVHSDEKPENQVMQAPQSTGSARSNNARDLVDQELARLKEKLAKKEE
;
A
#
# COMPACT_ATOMS: atom_id res chain seq x y z
N MET A 1 27.31 10.33 -25.53
CA MET A 1 25.88 9.94 -25.44
C MET A 1 25.67 8.48 -24.99
N ASN A 2 26.39 7.50 -25.56
CA ASN A 2 26.25 6.08 -25.17
C ASN A 2 26.49 5.78 -23.68
N ALA A 3 27.40 6.50 -23.02
CA ALA A 3 27.72 6.31 -21.60
C ALA A 3 26.54 6.58 -20.64
N TYR A 4 25.63 7.52 -20.98
CA TYR A 4 24.45 7.83 -20.17
C TYR A 4 23.20 7.04 -20.59
N LEU A 5 23.10 6.67 -21.87
CA LEU A 5 21.99 5.87 -22.36
C LEU A 5 22.05 4.41 -21.88
N PHE A 6 23.24 3.87 -21.66
CA PHE A 6 23.42 2.50 -21.17
C PHE A 6 22.78 2.29 -19.77
N PRO A 7 23.11 3.08 -18.72
CA PRO A 7 22.49 2.93 -17.41
C PRO A 7 20.96 3.10 -17.42
N ILE A 8 20.46 4.06 -18.19
CA ILE A 8 19.02 4.30 -18.31
C ILE A 8 18.30 3.09 -18.93
N LYS A 9 18.84 2.52 -20.00
CA LYS A 9 18.28 1.29 -20.61
C LYS A 9 18.22 0.14 -19.63
N PHE A 10 19.28 -0.06 -18.85
CA PHE A 10 19.30 -1.08 -17.80
C PHE A 10 18.24 -0.82 -16.73
N ALA A 11 18.03 0.45 -16.33
CA ALA A 11 17.00 0.80 -15.35
C ALA A 11 15.60 0.45 -15.85
N PHE A 12 15.29 0.75 -17.10
CA PHE A 12 14.00 0.36 -17.71
C PHE A 12 13.85 -1.15 -17.89
N LEU A 13 14.95 -1.89 -18.06
CA LEU A 13 14.93 -3.35 -18.17
C LEU A 13 14.69 -4.04 -16.83
N THR A 14 15.33 -3.55 -15.75
CA THR A 14 15.21 -4.16 -14.41
C THR A 14 14.01 -3.63 -13.62
N PHE A 15 13.49 -2.45 -13.96
CA PHE A 15 12.34 -1.84 -13.30
C PHE A 15 11.10 -2.76 -13.24
N PRO A 16 10.65 -3.43 -14.34
CA PRO A 16 9.49 -4.32 -14.28
C PRO A 16 9.66 -5.48 -13.28
N ILE A 17 10.88 -6.00 -13.14
CA ILE A 17 11.20 -7.08 -12.21
C ILE A 17 11.11 -6.57 -10.77
N ALA A 18 11.77 -5.45 -10.46
CA ALA A 18 11.71 -4.81 -9.15
C ALA A 18 10.28 -4.38 -8.78
N ALA A 19 9.57 -3.80 -9.74
CA ALA A 19 8.18 -3.41 -9.60
C ALA A 19 7.30 -4.63 -9.29
N LEU A 20 7.46 -5.75 -9.99
CA LEU A 20 6.71 -6.98 -9.72
C LEU A 20 6.97 -7.51 -8.31
N LEU A 21 8.24 -7.61 -7.90
CA LEU A 21 8.62 -8.07 -6.55
C LEU A 21 8.04 -7.18 -5.45
N LEU A 22 8.06 -5.87 -5.65
CA LEU A 22 7.53 -4.90 -4.69
C LEU A 22 6.02 -4.70 -4.79
N THR A 23 5.35 -5.20 -5.84
CA THR A 23 3.91 -5.00 -6.05
C THR A 23 3.11 -5.67 -4.95
N LEU A 24 3.42 -6.89 -4.56
CA LEU A 24 2.69 -7.60 -3.51
C LEU A 24 2.77 -6.87 -2.15
N PRO A 25 3.96 -6.56 -1.59
CA PRO A 25 4.04 -5.84 -0.32
C PRO A 25 3.42 -4.43 -0.43
N PHE A 26 3.61 -3.73 -1.56
CA PHE A 26 2.96 -2.45 -1.82
C PHE A 26 1.43 -2.56 -1.71
N LEU A 27 0.81 -3.50 -2.42
CA LEU A 27 -0.64 -3.70 -2.42
C LEU A 27 -1.16 -4.04 -1.02
N ILE A 28 -0.46 -4.92 -0.29
CA ILE A 28 -0.82 -5.28 1.09
C ILE A 28 -0.81 -4.04 1.99
N VAL A 29 0.27 -3.24 1.96
CA VAL A 29 0.38 -2.01 2.74
C VAL A 29 -0.74 -1.03 2.37
N GLN A 30 -1.04 -0.87 1.08
CA GLN A 30 -2.12 0.02 0.63
C GLN A 30 -3.49 -0.45 1.13
N TYR A 31 -3.81 -1.75 1.02
CA TYR A 31 -5.07 -2.28 1.52
C TYR A 31 -5.19 -2.19 3.05
N ARG A 32 -4.10 -2.38 3.79
CA ARG A 32 -4.12 -2.27 5.25
C ARG A 32 -4.20 -0.84 5.75
N LYS A 33 -3.50 0.10 5.11
CA LYS A 33 -3.44 1.51 5.53
C LYS A 33 -4.62 2.33 5.02
N TYR A 34 -5.07 2.10 3.79
CA TYR A 34 -6.07 2.94 3.12
C TYR A 34 -7.32 2.17 2.67
N GLY A 35 -7.38 0.84 2.80
CA GLY A 35 -8.54 0.04 2.38
C GLY A 35 -8.70 -0.12 0.87
N TYR A 36 -7.96 0.63 0.05
CA TYR A 36 -7.94 0.54 -1.41
C TYR A 36 -6.61 1.05 -1.98
N VAL A 37 -6.42 0.91 -3.30
CA VAL A 37 -5.24 1.43 -4.01
C VAL A 37 -5.63 2.65 -4.83
N ASN A 38 -5.09 3.81 -4.49
CA ASN A 38 -5.24 5.03 -5.26
C ASN A 38 -4.29 5.03 -6.48
N LYS A 39 -4.80 5.35 -7.68
CA LYS A 39 -4.02 5.32 -8.93
C LYS A 39 -2.89 6.35 -8.94
N VAL A 40 -3.14 7.57 -8.44
CA VAL A 40 -2.13 8.63 -8.36
C VAL A 40 -1.03 8.23 -7.39
N ARG A 41 -1.41 7.71 -6.22
CA ARG A 41 -0.44 7.20 -5.23
C ARG A 41 0.43 6.08 -5.82
N ALA A 42 -0.18 5.14 -6.53
CA ALA A 42 0.56 4.08 -7.21
C ALA A 42 1.52 4.66 -8.24
N LEU A 43 1.06 5.55 -9.12
CA LEU A 43 1.89 6.21 -10.13
C LEU A 43 3.12 6.89 -9.50
N VAL A 44 2.90 7.68 -8.45
CA VAL A 44 3.97 8.41 -7.74
C VAL A 44 5.00 7.46 -7.12
N LEU A 45 4.56 6.35 -6.53
CA LEU A 45 5.47 5.39 -5.91
C LEU A 45 6.23 4.53 -6.93
N TYR A 46 5.59 4.11 -8.01
CA TYR A 46 6.28 3.39 -9.09
C TYR A 46 7.22 4.32 -9.88
N SER A 47 6.87 5.59 -10.08
CA SER A 47 7.79 6.57 -10.68
C SER A 47 8.97 6.86 -9.74
N MET A 48 8.75 6.89 -8.43
CA MET A 48 9.81 7.01 -7.43
C MET A 48 10.75 5.79 -7.45
N LEU A 49 10.21 4.58 -7.58
CA LEU A 49 11.01 3.36 -7.73
C LEU A 49 11.88 3.41 -9.00
N LEU A 50 11.28 3.75 -10.15
CA LEU A 50 12.03 3.90 -11.41
C LEU A 50 13.12 4.96 -11.28
N TYR A 51 12.81 6.09 -10.62
CA TYR A 51 13.77 7.14 -10.31
C TYR A 51 14.96 6.59 -9.51
N PHE A 52 14.73 5.89 -8.39
CA PHE A 52 15.82 5.37 -7.56
C PHE A 52 16.70 4.35 -8.29
N ILE A 53 16.10 3.45 -9.09
CA ILE A 53 16.86 2.50 -9.92
C ILE A 53 17.70 3.26 -10.96
N SER A 54 17.10 4.25 -11.63
CA SER A 54 17.79 5.06 -12.64
C SER A 54 18.94 5.85 -12.04
N ALA A 55 18.71 6.51 -10.90
CA ALA A 55 19.73 7.28 -10.20
C ALA A 55 20.88 6.38 -9.76
N TYR A 56 20.56 5.22 -9.17
CA TYR A 56 21.57 4.24 -8.76
C TYR A 56 22.42 3.77 -9.95
N TYR A 57 21.82 3.41 -11.08
CA TYR A 57 22.58 2.98 -12.25
C TYR A 57 23.39 4.09 -12.91
N LEU A 58 22.86 5.32 -13.00
CA LEU A 58 23.61 6.46 -13.54
C LEU A 58 24.88 6.74 -12.71
N VAL A 59 24.80 6.52 -11.41
CA VAL A 59 25.91 6.68 -10.48
C VAL A 59 26.86 5.48 -10.51
N ILE A 60 26.37 4.25 -10.61
CA ILE A 60 27.21 3.06 -10.40
C ILE A 60 27.79 2.49 -11.71
N LEU A 61 27.08 2.62 -12.83
CA LEU A 61 27.49 2.04 -14.09
C LEU A 61 28.37 2.99 -14.94
N PRO A 62 29.26 2.44 -15.79
CA PRO A 62 29.56 1.01 -15.96
C PRO A 62 30.51 0.48 -14.87
N LEU A 63 30.34 -0.81 -14.52
CA LEU A 63 31.25 -1.49 -13.61
C LEU A 63 32.57 -1.88 -14.31
N PRO A 64 33.69 -1.99 -13.57
CA PRO A 64 34.93 -2.54 -14.10
C PRO A 64 34.74 -3.97 -14.63
N GLN A 65 35.47 -4.30 -15.71
CA GLN A 65 35.43 -5.64 -16.32
C GLN A 65 36.06 -6.72 -15.45
N ASN A 66 37.09 -6.36 -14.66
CA ASN A 66 37.82 -7.26 -13.79
C ASN A 66 37.72 -6.80 -12.33
N VAL A 67 37.71 -7.75 -11.40
CA VAL A 67 37.73 -7.50 -9.95
C VAL A 67 39.05 -6.85 -9.51
N HIS A 68 40.16 -7.35 -10.07
CA HIS A 68 41.50 -6.76 -9.92
C HIS A 68 41.64 -5.51 -10.82
N ASN A 69 41.01 -4.42 -10.41
CA ASN A 69 40.92 -3.17 -11.15
C ASN A 69 41.92 -2.09 -10.69
N CYS A 70 42.83 -2.46 -9.78
CA CYS A 70 43.85 -1.55 -9.30
C CYS A 70 44.79 -1.12 -10.43
N VAL A 71 45.02 0.18 -10.54
CA VAL A 71 45.96 0.75 -11.53
C VAL A 71 47.35 0.79 -10.90
N ASP A 72 48.37 0.32 -11.62
CA ASP A 72 49.78 0.45 -11.24
C ASP A 72 50.24 1.92 -11.32
N ARG A 73 49.83 2.75 -10.35
CA ARG A 73 50.38 4.10 -10.20
C ARG A 73 50.54 4.43 -8.73
N ALA A 74 51.79 4.58 -8.30
CA ALA A 74 52.23 5.04 -6.98
C ALA A 74 51.77 6.48 -6.60
N GLY A 75 50.73 7.00 -7.26
CA GLY A 75 50.17 8.34 -7.06
C GLY A 75 48.70 8.45 -7.48
N ALA A 76 47.95 7.33 -7.51
CA ALA A 76 46.52 7.38 -7.79
C ALA A 76 45.78 8.14 -6.67
N VAL A 77 45.24 9.31 -7.00
CA VAL A 77 44.39 10.09 -6.11
C VAL A 77 42.96 9.57 -6.26
N PHE A 78 42.42 9.03 -5.17
CA PHE A 78 41.06 8.48 -5.13
C PHE A 78 40.05 9.43 -4.48
N GLU A 79 40.48 10.62 -4.07
CA GLU A 79 39.67 11.58 -3.31
C GLU A 79 39.92 13.02 -3.75
N GLN A 80 38.85 13.76 -4.03
CA GLN A 80 38.84 15.21 -4.16
C GLN A 80 38.05 15.80 -3.00
N LEU A 81 38.76 16.30 -1.98
CA LEU A 81 38.15 16.89 -0.79
C LEU A 81 38.05 18.42 -0.85
N ARG A 82 38.52 19.04 -1.94
CA ARG A 82 38.51 20.50 -2.07
C ARG A 82 37.14 20.94 -2.62
N PRO A 83 36.35 21.69 -1.84
CA PRO A 83 35.06 22.18 -2.32
C PRO A 83 35.24 23.24 -3.41
N LEU A 84 34.28 23.27 -4.33
CA LEU A 84 34.19 24.13 -5.51
C LEU A 84 35.39 24.00 -6.45
N GLN A 85 35.98 22.81 -6.54
CA GLN A 85 37.02 22.52 -7.51
C GLN A 85 36.49 22.61 -8.94
N PHE A 86 35.25 22.17 -9.21
CA PHE A 86 34.64 22.28 -10.54
C PHE A 86 34.61 23.73 -11.06
N VAL A 87 34.41 24.72 -10.18
CA VAL A 87 34.42 26.14 -10.53
C VAL A 87 35.81 26.56 -10.97
N ARG A 88 36.84 26.11 -10.25
CA ARG A 88 38.24 26.41 -10.58
C ARG A 88 38.64 25.77 -11.90
N ASP A 89 38.16 24.57 -12.17
CA ASP A 89 38.44 23.86 -13.42
C ASP A 89 37.76 24.60 -14.59
N ILE A 90 36.49 25.02 -14.45
CA ILE A 90 35.83 25.90 -15.42
C ILE A 90 36.62 27.21 -15.61
N MET A 91 37.05 27.87 -14.54
CA MET A 91 37.80 29.13 -14.64
C MET A 91 39.17 28.99 -15.30
N LYS A 92 39.80 27.81 -15.21
CA LYS A 92 41.13 27.54 -15.79
C LYS A 92 41.05 27.03 -17.23
N GLU A 93 40.07 26.20 -17.52
CA GLU A 93 39.97 25.49 -18.79
C GLU A 93 39.05 26.22 -19.79
N SER A 94 38.12 27.05 -19.31
CA SER A 94 37.23 27.79 -20.21
C SER A 94 37.94 28.97 -20.88
N SER A 95 37.70 29.12 -22.17
CA SER A 95 38.14 30.27 -22.99
C SER A 95 37.23 31.49 -22.84
N VAL A 96 36.50 31.56 -21.73
CA VAL A 96 35.44 32.54 -21.50
C VAL A 96 36.03 33.87 -21.08
N GLU A 97 35.67 34.92 -21.82
CA GLU A 97 36.01 36.30 -21.47
C GLU A 97 34.90 36.89 -20.60
N TRP A 98 35.15 37.04 -19.29
CA TRP A 98 34.18 37.55 -18.31
C TRP A 98 33.67 38.97 -18.60
N SER A 99 34.38 39.75 -19.42
CA SER A 99 33.97 41.08 -19.89
C SER A 99 32.99 41.05 -21.07
N HIS A 100 32.82 39.90 -21.73
CA HIS A 100 31.97 39.76 -22.93
C HIS A 100 30.94 38.63 -22.74
N PRO A 101 29.70 38.96 -22.34
CA PRO A 101 28.65 37.96 -22.03
C PRO A 101 28.31 37.00 -23.18
N THR A 102 28.58 37.38 -24.43
CA THR A 102 28.42 36.52 -25.61
C THR A 102 29.30 35.27 -25.58
N THR A 103 30.43 35.31 -24.85
CA THR A 103 31.33 34.16 -24.69
C THR A 103 30.81 33.12 -23.69
N TYR A 104 29.80 33.44 -22.87
CA TYR A 104 29.29 32.52 -21.82
C TYR A 104 28.65 31.25 -22.39
N VAL A 105 28.23 31.28 -23.65
CA VAL A 105 27.76 30.10 -24.37
C VAL A 105 28.84 29.02 -24.45
N GLN A 106 30.12 29.39 -24.35
CA GLN A 106 31.24 28.44 -24.31
C GLN A 106 31.24 27.60 -23.02
N LEU A 107 30.73 28.10 -21.88
CA LEU A 107 30.56 27.27 -20.66
C LEU A 107 29.67 26.05 -20.91
N LEU A 108 28.67 26.18 -21.80
CA LEU A 108 27.77 25.07 -22.16
C LEU A 108 28.46 24.00 -23.01
N LYS A 109 29.72 24.17 -23.39
CA LYS A 109 30.55 23.16 -24.05
C LYS A 109 31.49 22.46 -23.08
N GLU A 110 31.67 23.00 -21.87
CA GLU A 110 32.62 22.48 -20.90
C GLU A 110 32.12 21.21 -20.21
N ARG A 111 33.02 20.23 -20.05
CA ARG A 111 32.69 18.95 -19.41
C ARG A 111 32.31 19.12 -17.94
N ALA A 112 33.04 19.98 -17.22
CA ALA A 112 32.78 20.29 -15.81
C ALA A 112 31.39 20.90 -15.59
N PHE A 113 30.90 21.73 -16.54
CA PHE A 113 29.55 22.26 -16.49
C PHE A 113 28.49 21.15 -16.57
N PHE A 114 28.62 20.22 -17.53
CA PHE A 114 27.68 19.11 -17.67
C PHE A 114 27.71 18.16 -16.46
N GLN A 115 28.88 17.89 -15.89
CA GLN A 115 28.99 17.09 -14.66
C GLN A 115 28.22 17.77 -13.51
N ALA A 116 28.45 19.06 -13.29
CA ALA A 116 27.75 19.82 -12.26
C ALA A 116 26.24 19.86 -12.48
N ALA A 117 25.80 20.14 -13.71
CA ALA A 117 24.39 20.17 -14.06
C ALA A 117 23.71 18.81 -13.89
N PHE A 118 24.36 17.71 -14.30
CA PHE A 118 23.78 16.37 -14.17
C PHE A 118 23.69 15.88 -12.73
N ASN A 119 24.63 16.23 -11.85
CA ASN A 119 24.53 15.94 -10.42
C ASN A 119 23.33 16.66 -9.78
N VAL A 120 23.14 17.94 -10.12
CA VAL A 120 21.95 18.69 -9.68
C VAL A 120 20.67 18.03 -10.22
N VAL A 121 20.61 17.68 -11.50
CA VAL A 121 19.43 17.04 -12.11
C VAL A 121 19.17 15.64 -11.55
N LEU A 122 20.21 14.88 -11.22
CA LEU A 122 20.13 13.52 -10.69
C LEU A 122 19.27 13.45 -9.43
N THR A 123 19.38 14.44 -8.55
CA THR A 123 18.73 14.46 -7.23
C THR A 123 17.53 15.41 -7.16
N LEU A 124 17.28 16.19 -8.21
CA LEU A 124 16.11 17.05 -8.31
C LEU A 124 14.79 16.29 -8.07
N PRO A 125 14.52 15.13 -8.68
CA PRO A 125 13.29 14.39 -8.42
C PRO A 125 13.12 13.97 -6.95
N LEU A 126 14.22 13.69 -6.23
CA LEU A 126 14.17 13.38 -4.79
C LEU A 126 13.53 14.52 -4.00
N GLY A 127 13.96 15.75 -4.28
CA GLY A 127 13.40 16.95 -3.65
C GLY A 127 11.90 17.10 -3.90
N VAL A 128 11.46 16.81 -5.14
CA VAL A 128 10.04 16.83 -5.51
C VAL A 128 9.26 15.79 -4.72
N TYR A 129 9.73 14.53 -4.66
CA TYR A 129 9.06 13.46 -3.90
C TYR A 129 8.99 13.74 -2.41
N MET A 130 10.07 14.26 -1.81
CA MET A 130 10.12 14.58 -0.39
C MET A 130 9.10 15.65 -0.01
N ARG A 131 8.96 16.70 -0.82
CA ARG A 131 7.97 17.76 -0.58
C ARG A 131 6.54 17.30 -0.85
N TYR A 132 6.30 16.68 -2.00
CA TYR A 132 4.94 16.36 -2.45
C TYR A 132 4.36 15.13 -1.74
N TYR A 133 5.07 13.99 -1.76
CA TYR A 133 4.54 12.73 -1.28
C TYR A 133 4.76 12.53 0.22
N PHE A 134 5.99 12.77 0.68
CA PHE A 134 6.36 12.56 2.10
C PHE A 134 6.14 13.78 2.99
N GLN A 135 5.81 14.94 2.41
CA GLN A 135 5.53 16.19 3.12
C GLN A 135 6.65 16.58 4.12
N ARG A 136 7.91 16.32 3.75
CA ARG A 136 9.07 16.66 4.57
C ARG A 136 9.38 18.15 4.50
N SER A 137 10.03 18.69 5.54
CA SER A 137 10.49 20.09 5.53
C SER A 137 11.70 20.27 4.59
N PHE A 138 12.03 21.52 4.27
CA PHE A 138 13.21 21.85 3.46
C PHE A 138 14.50 21.29 4.07
N LEU A 139 14.68 21.46 5.38
CA LEU A 139 15.87 20.98 6.09
C LEU A 139 15.95 19.44 6.10
N GLN A 140 14.83 18.76 6.34
CA GLN A 140 14.77 17.30 6.26
C GLN A 140 15.10 16.82 4.84
N THR A 141 14.57 17.49 3.82
CA THR A 141 14.85 17.15 2.41
C THR A 141 16.32 17.35 2.06
N THR A 142 16.92 18.45 2.53
CA THR A 142 18.35 18.75 2.35
C THR A 142 19.20 17.65 2.97
N PHE A 143 18.90 17.27 4.22
CA PHE A 143 19.62 16.21 4.91
C PHE A 143 19.47 14.86 4.23
N ILE A 144 18.26 14.50 3.78
CA ILE A 144 18.03 13.27 3.02
C ILE A 144 18.79 13.28 1.69
N ALA A 145 18.80 14.40 0.96
CA ALA A 145 19.54 14.53 -0.30
C ALA A 145 21.05 14.38 -0.07
N PHE A 146 21.58 14.99 0.99
CA PHE A 146 22.96 14.79 1.41
C PHE A 146 23.27 13.32 1.72
N LEU A 147 22.42 12.64 2.50
CA LEU A 147 22.61 11.22 2.82
C LEU A 147 22.54 10.32 1.58
N VAL A 148 21.64 10.61 0.63
CA VAL A 148 21.56 9.87 -0.64
C VAL A 148 22.82 10.10 -1.47
N SER A 149 23.32 11.33 -1.54
CA SER A 149 24.59 11.61 -2.22
C SER A 149 25.77 10.93 -1.54
N LEU A 150 25.82 10.97 -0.21
CA LEU A 150 26.86 10.31 0.57
C LEU A 150 26.82 8.78 0.37
N PHE A 151 25.62 8.21 0.31
CA PHE A 151 25.45 6.79 -0.03
C PHE A 151 26.07 6.47 -1.40
N PHE A 152 25.84 7.29 -2.41
CA PHE A 152 26.45 7.11 -3.74
C PHE A 152 27.98 7.16 -3.69
N GLU A 153 28.54 8.19 -3.07
CA GLU A 153 29.99 8.37 -2.95
C GLU A 153 30.65 7.23 -2.15
N ILE A 154 30.05 6.83 -1.02
CA ILE A 154 30.54 5.68 -0.23
C ILE A 154 30.49 4.40 -1.06
N THR A 155 29.41 4.18 -1.81
CA THR A 155 29.24 2.97 -2.62
C THR A 155 30.32 2.87 -3.70
N GLN A 156 30.68 3.98 -4.35
CA GLN A 156 31.77 3.99 -5.34
C GLN A 156 33.15 3.89 -4.69
N ARG A 157 33.39 4.66 -3.62
CA ARG A 157 34.68 4.71 -2.91
C ARG A 157 35.05 3.37 -2.29
N THR A 158 34.06 2.66 -1.75
CA THR A 158 34.26 1.30 -1.22
C THR A 158 34.43 0.26 -2.33
N GLY A 159 34.38 0.65 -3.60
CA GLY A 159 34.44 -0.27 -4.74
C GLY A 159 33.21 -1.16 -4.84
N LEU A 160 32.04 -0.68 -4.38
CA LEU A 160 30.88 -1.50 -4.03
C LEU A 160 31.27 -2.56 -2.99
N TYR A 161 31.55 -2.05 -1.80
CA TYR A 161 31.68 -2.81 -0.56
C TYR A 161 32.71 -3.95 -0.61
N GLY A 162 33.82 -3.73 -1.31
CA GLY A 162 34.92 -4.69 -1.41
C GLY A 162 34.74 -5.78 -2.47
N PHE A 163 33.74 -5.66 -3.37
CA PHE A 163 33.66 -6.55 -4.53
C PHE A 163 34.77 -6.28 -5.55
N TYR A 164 35.22 -5.02 -5.67
CA TYR A 164 36.39 -4.61 -6.46
C TYR A 164 37.55 -4.24 -5.53
N ASP A 165 38.78 -4.58 -5.93
CA ASP A 165 39.97 -4.35 -5.11
C ASP A 165 40.28 -2.86 -4.90
N CYS A 166 39.94 -2.03 -5.88
CA CYS A 166 40.18 -0.59 -5.84
C CYS A 166 38.90 0.21 -6.18
N PRO A 167 38.79 1.47 -5.69
CA PRO A 167 37.73 2.38 -6.13
C PRO A 167 37.80 2.57 -7.64
N TYR A 168 36.66 2.47 -8.32
CA TYR A 168 36.57 2.67 -9.77
C TYR A 168 36.07 4.07 -10.16
N ARG A 169 35.72 4.90 -9.17
CA ARG A 169 35.48 6.34 -9.30
C ARG A 169 36.09 7.06 -8.10
N LEU A 170 36.40 8.34 -8.31
CA LEU A 170 36.95 9.23 -7.30
C LEU A 170 35.83 9.72 -6.38
N PHE A 171 36.09 9.74 -5.08
CA PHE A 171 35.18 10.34 -4.09
C PHE A 171 35.26 11.86 -4.22
N ASP A 172 34.16 12.51 -4.56
CA ASP A 172 34.12 13.95 -4.85
C ASP A 172 33.19 14.70 -3.89
N VAL A 173 33.76 15.64 -3.12
CA VAL A 173 32.99 16.53 -2.23
C VAL A 173 32.10 17.48 -3.05
N ASP A 174 32.48 17.84 -4.27
CA ASP A 174 31.65 18.67 -5.13
C ASP A 174 30.40 17.92 -5.58
N ASP A 175 30.50 16.62 -5.83
CA ASP A 175 29.35 15.77 -6.16
C ASP A 175 28.36 15.74 -4.97
N LEU A 176 28.84 15.66 -3.73
CA LEU A 176 28.00 15.80 -2.52
C LEU A 176 27.26 17.14 -2.47
N ILE A 177 27.97 18.23 -2.72
CA ILE A 177 27.39 19.59 -2.68
C ILE A 177 26.34 19.75 -3.79
N LEU A 178 26.67 19.36 -5.01
CA LEU A 178 25.82 19.53 -6.19
C LEU A 178 24.57 18.65 -6.13
N ASN A 179 24.70 17.39 -5.70
CA ASN A 179 23.57 16.50 -5.46
C ASN A 179 22.68 16.99 -4.30
N THR A 180 23.28 17.53 -3.24
CA THR A 180 22.48 18.14 -2.16
C THR A 180 21.71 19.36 -2.67
N ALA A 181 22.37 20.21 -3.47
CA ALA A 181 21.76 21.37 -4.11
C ALA A 181 20.63 20.97 -5.07
N GLY A 182 20.79 19.88 -5.82
CA GLY A 182 19.74 19.30 -6.65
C GLY A 182 18.49 18.92 -5.87
N GLY A 183 18.64 18.24 -4.73
CA GLY A 183 17.54 17.96 -3.81
C GLY A 183 16.85 19.23 -3.29
N CYS A 184 17.61 20.26 -2.93
CA CYS A 184 17.07 21.56 -2.51
C CYS A 184 16.29 22.26 -3.63
N ILE A 185 16.85 22.32 -4.84
CA ILE A 185 16.21 22.92 -6.01
C ILE A 185 14.93 22.15 -6.36
N GLY A 186 14.98 20.82 -6.34
CA GLY A 186 13.82 19.96 -6.55
C GLY A 186 12.71 20.22 -5.52
N PHE A 187 13.07 20.42 -4.25
CA PHE A 187 12.10 20.82 -3.22
C PHE A 187 11.43 22.15 -3.57
N LEU A 188 12.21 23.16 -3.94
CA LEU A 188 11.68 24.49 -4.29
C LEU A 188 10.77 24.44 -5.53
N LEU A 189 11.16 23.65 -6.55
CA LEU A 189 10.43 23.49 -7.80
C LEU A 189 9.28 22.49 -7.73
N ALA A 190 9.11 21.73 -6.64
CA ALA A 190 8.05 20.71 -6.54
C ALA A 190 6.64 21.22 -6.89
N PRO A 191 6.20 22.45 -6.53
CA PRO A 191 4.90 22.98 -6.93
C PRO A 191 4.71 23.06 -8.43
N VAL A 192 5.76 23.32 -9.21
CA VAL A 192 5.71 23.36 -10.67
C VAL A 192 5.48 21.96 -11.23
N PHE A 193 6.22 20.96 -10.73
CA PHE A 193 6.11 19.57 -11.19
C PHE A 193 4.85 18.85 -10.72
N THR A 194 4.23 19.32 -9.64
CA THR A 194 3.08 18.65 -9.01
C THR A 194 1.78 19.45 -9.14
N TYR A 195 1.79 20.56 -9.90
CA TYR A 195 0.63 21.42 -10.11
C TYR A 195 -0.61 20.66 -10.61
N PHE A 196 -0.42 19.66 -11.47
CA PHE A 196 -1.49 18.82 -12.03
C PHE A 196 -1.84 17.61 -11.15
N LEU A 197 -1.13 17.38 -10.05
CA LEU A 197 -1.36 16.26 -9.15
C LEU A 197 -2.21 16.71 -7.95
N PRO A 198 -3.21 15.91 -7.53
CA PRO A 198 -3.97 16.19 -6.31
C PRO A 198 -3.06 16.16 -5.08
N ARG A 199 -3.36 16.97 -4.06
CA ARG A 199 -2.55 17.00 -2.83
C ARG A 199 -2.48 15.62 -2.19
N SER A 200 -1.30 15.22 -1.72
CA SER A 200 -1.07 13.86 -1.20
C SER A 200 -1.95 13.47 -0.01
N HIS A 201 -2.36 14.44 0.83
CA HIS A 201 -3.30 14.21 1.94
C HIS A 201 -4.77 14.15 1.51
N GLN A 202 -5.14 14.77 0.39
CA GLN A 202 -6.52 14.81 -0.13
C GLN A 202 -6.84 13.64 -1.07
N LEU A 203 -5.87 12.75 -1.32
CA LEU A 203 -6.04 11.62 -2.23
C LEU A 203 -7.21 10.70 -1.87
N ASP A 204 -7.63 10.70 -0.60
CA ASP A 204 -8.66 9.80 -0.07
C ASP A 204 -9.95 10.54 0.38
N GLU A 205 -9.98 11.88 0.35
CA GLU A 205 -11.02 12.73 0.98
C GLU A 205 -12.45 12.45 0.46
N HIS A 206 -12.59 12.03 -0.80
CA HIS A 206 -13.89 11.76 -1.42
C HIS A 206 -14.16 10.27 -1.67
N VAL A 207 -13.44 9.37 -0.99
CA VAL A 207 -13.55 7.93 -1.25
C VAL A 207 -14.44 7.23 -0.22
N ASP A 208 -15.69 6.98 -0.62
CA ASP A 208 -16.60 6.14 0.15
C ASP A 208 -16.26 4.64 -0.02
N LEU A 209 -15.62 4.06 1.00
CA LEU A 209 -15.26 2.65 1.03
C LEU A 209 -16.47 1.72 1.17
N SER A 210 -17.58 2.17 1.76
CA SER A 210 -18.78 1.35 1.99
C SER A 210 -19.45 0.96 0.65
N LYS A 211 -19.41 1.87 -0.32
CA LYS A 211 -19.97 1.67 -1.66
C LYS A 211 -18.99 0.99 -2.62
N LYS A 212 -17.72 0.85 -2.24
CA LYS A 212 -16.67 0.34 -3.13
C LYS A 212 -16.61 -1.18 -3.12
N PRO A 213 -16.80 -1.87 -4.27
CA PRO A 213 -16.67 -3.32 -4.32
C PRO A 213 -15.21 -3.75 -4.19
N VAL A 214 -14.99 -4.90 -3.56
CA VAL A 214 -13.67 -5.54 -3.50
C VAL A 214 -13.25 -5.98 -4.91
N GLY A 215 -12.19 -5.38 -5.45
CA GLY A 215 -11.66 -5.69 -6.78
C GLY A 215 -11.03 -7.08 -6.90
N PHE A 216 -11.00 -7.64 -8.11
CA PHE A 216 -10.52 -9.01 -8.35
C PHE A 216 -9.04 -9.21 -8.04
N ILE A 217 -8.17 -8.22 -8.25
CA ILE A 217 -6.74 -8.32 -7.88
C ILE A 217 -6.60 -8.57 -6.37
N ARG A 218 -7.34 -7.82 -5.55
CA ARG A 218 -7.36 -7.98 -4.08
C ARG A 218 -7.89 -9.36 -3.67
N ARG A 219 -8.97 -9.82 -4.31
CA ARG A 219 -9.52 -11.17 -4.09
C ARG A 219 -8.54 -12.27 -4.49
N GLY A 220 -7.84 -12.09 -5.63
CA GLY A 220 -6.82 -13.01 -6.13
C GLY A 220 -5.65 -13.14 -5.16
N ILE A 221 -5.15 -12.02 -4.63
CA ILE A 221 -4.10 -12.02 -3.59
C ILE A 221 -4.57 -12.76 -2.34
N ALA A 222 -5.82 -12.53 -1.90
CA ALA A 222 -6.36 -13.23 -0.74
C ALA A 222 -6.41 -14.75 -0.95
N VAL A 223 -6.95 -15.20 -2.10
CA VAL A 223 -7.01 -16.63 -2.43
C VAL A 223 -5.61 -17.23 -2.58
N TRP A 224 -4.67 -16.51 -3.21
CA TRP A 224 -3.29 -16.97 -3.35
C TRP A 224 -2.63 -17.17 -1.97
N LEU A 225 -2.74 -16.20 -1.06
CA LEU A 225 -2.23 -16.31 0.30
C LEU A 225 -2.91 -17.45 1.09
N ASP A 226 -4.23 -17.58 0.97
CA ASP A 226 -5.00 -18.65 1.61
C ASP A 226 -4.53 -20.04 1.13
N MET A 227 -4.34 -20.21 -0.19
CA MET A 227 -3.90 -21.47 -0.78
C MET A 227 -2.44 -21.78 -0.44
N THR A 228 -1.54 -20.80 -0.43
CA THR A 228 -0.16 -20.99 0.02
C THR A 228 -0.14 -21.43 1.49
N LEU A 229 -0.87 -20.76 2.37
CA LEU A 229 -0.92 -21.15 3.78
C LEU A 229 -1.51 -22.55 3.97
N LEU A 230 -2.62 -22.85 3.29
CA LEU A 230 -3.22 -24.19 3.32
C LEU A 230 -2.25 -25.27 2.84
N SER A 231 -1.51 -25.01 1.75
CA SER A 231 -0.52 -25.96 1.22
C SER A 231 0.62 -26.23 2.19
N ILE A 232 1.09 -25.21 2.92
CA ILE A 232 2.12 -25.36 3.95
C ILE A 232 1.58 -26.19 5.11
N ILE A 233 0.39 -25.86 5.64
CA ILE A 233 -0.23 -26.59 6.76
C ILE A 233 -0.42 -28.06 6.39
N MET A 234 -1.03 -28.32 5.24
CA MET A 234 -1.32 -29.67 4.78
C MET A 234 -0.03 -30.45 4.46
N GLY A 235 0.99 -29.79 3.90
CA GLY A 235 2.30 -30.40 3.66
C GLY A 235 2.99 -30.80 4.96
N CYS A 236 3.01 -29.93 5.96
CA CYS A 236 3.58 -30.22 7.28
C CYS A 236 2.86 -31.39 7.97
N ILE A 237 1.52 -31.39 8.00
CA ILE A 237 0.73 -32.49 8.58
C ILE A 237 1.03 -33.81 7.86
N TYR A 238 1.13 -33.78 6.52
CA TYR A 238 1.43 -34.97 5.73
C TYR A 238 2.84 -35.52 6.03
N ILE A 239 3.85 -34.64 6.12
CA ILE A 239 5.23 -35.03 6.50
C ILE A 239 5.22 -35.71 7.87
N VAL A 240 4.58 -35.10 8.87
CA VAL A 240 4.48 -35.66 10.23
C VAL A 240 3.78 -37.02 10.24
N TYR A 241 2.63 -37.12 9.56
CA TYR A 241 1.89 -38.38 9.43
C TYR A 241 2.76 -39.48 8.82
N ARG A 242 3.47 -39.19 7.73
CA ARG A 242 4.32 -40.16 7.03
C ARG A 242 5.51 -40.61 7.88
N THR A 243 6.17 -39.69 8.59
CA THR A 243 7.25 -40.03 9.52
C THR A 243 6.77 -40.96 10.63
N ILE A 244 5.59 -40.71 11.20
CA ILE A 244 5.02 -41.57 12.26
C ILE A 244 4.57 -42.92 11.73
N ALA A 245 3.92 -42.97 10.56
CA ALA A 245 3.31 -44.18 10.02
C ALA A 245 4.33 -45.13 9.35
N TYR A 246 5.40 -44.62 8.73
CA TYR A 246 6.31 -45.39 7.89
C TYR A 246 7.79 -45.36 8.33
N GLY A 247 8.17 -44.53 9.31
CA GLY A 247 9.53 -44.47 9.84
C GLY A 247 10.61 -44.13 8.80
N ASP A 248 11.78 -44.76 8.89
CA ASP A 248 12.97 -44.50 8.06
C ASP A 248 12.93 -45.13 6.65
N ASN A 249 11.88 -45.87 6.30
CA ASN A 249 11.79 -46.65 5.05
C ASN A 249 11.33 -45.83 3.83
N TYR A 250 11.80 -44.59 3.65
CA TYR A 250 11.35 -43.76 2.52
C TYR A 250 12.46 -43.10 1.72
N SER A 251 12.47 -43.41 0.42
CA SER A 251 13.15 -42.66 -0.62
C SER A 251 12.11 -41.94 -1.48
N ASN A 252 12.29 -40.61 -1.57
CA ASN A 252 11.59 -39.65 -2.44
C ASN A 252 10.20 -39.17 -1.97
N PHE A 253 10.09 -37.84 -1.87
CA PHE A 253 8.84 -37.10 -1.67
C PHE A 253 8.13 -36.96 -3.01
N GLU A 254 7.00 -37.63 -3.19
CA GLU A 254 6.15 -37.45 -4.36
C GLU A 254 4.85 -36.71 -3.99
N LEU A 255 4.72 -35.47 -4.47
CA LEU A 255 3.50 -34.65 -4.38
C LEU A 255 2.28 -35.29 -5.07
N SER A 256 2.48 -36.30 -5.92
CA SER A 256 1.45 -36.99 -6.70
C SER A 256 0.53 -37.90 -5.89
N GLU A 257 0.88 -38.28 -4.66
CA GLU A 257 0.07 -39.18 -3.81
C GLU A 257 -0.97 -38.45 -2.93
N PHE A 258 -1.17 -37.14 -3.12
CA PHE A 258 -2.13 -36.40 -2.31
C PHE A 258 -3.55 -36.98 -2.44
N ASN A 259 -4.02 -37.62 -1.38
CA ASN A 259 -5.36 -38.19 -1.30
C ASN A 259 -6.41 -37.08 -1.47
N PHE A 260 -7.31 -37.25 -2.44
CA PHE A 260 -8.42 -36.33 -2.68
C PHE A 260 -9.22 -36.00 -1.41
N LEU A 261 -9.48 -37.00 -0.56
CA LEU A 261 -10.21 -36.82 0.69
C LEU A 261 -9.43 -35.93 1.67
N TYR A 262 -8.10 -36.03 1.68
CA TYR A 262 -7.25 -35.18 2.50
C TYR A 262 -7.31 -33.73 2.03
N LEU A 263 -7.17 -33.47 0.73
CA LEU A 263 -7.33 -32.13 0.16
C LEU A 263 -8.75 -31.56 0.42
N ALA A 264 -9.78 -32.37 0.18
CA ALA A 264 -11.18 -32.01 0.42
C ALA A 264 -11.43 -31.65 1.89
N ALA A 265 -10.90 -32.43 2.83
CA ALA A 265 -10.98 -32.15 4.26
C ALA A 265 -10.24 -30.86 4.63
N GLY A 266 -9.03 -30.64 4.09
CA GLY A 266 -8.28 -29.40 4.31
C GLY A 266 -9.03 -28.16 3.82
N ILE A 267 -9.61 -28.21 2.63
CA ILE A 267 -10.45 -27.13 2.08
C ILE A 267 -11.70 -26.92 2.94
N PHE A 268 -12.37 -27.99 3.36
CA PHE A 268 -13.57 -27.92 4.20
C PHE A 268 -13.26 -27.24 5.54
N VAL A 269 -12.22 -27.69 6.24
CA VAL A 269 -11.79 -27.13 7.51
C VAL A 269 -11.39 -25.65 7.31
N TYR A 270 -10.56 -25.36 6.33
CA TYR A 270 -9.96 -24.04 6.17
C TYR A 270 -10.93 -22.96 5.67
N PHE A 271 -11.78 -23.27 4.68
CA PHE A 271 -12.67 -22.28 4.08
C PHE A 271 -14.08 -22.29 4.67
N ILE A 272 -14.53 -23.38 5.30
CA ILE A 272 -15.89 -23.47 5.85
C ILE A 272 -15.86 -23.39 7.38
N LEU A 273 -15.09 -24.27 8.07
CA LEU A 273 -15.08 -24.29 9.54
C LEU A 273 -14.36 -23.09 10.16
N ILE A 274 -13.13 -22.77 9.73
CA ILE A 274 -12.40 -21.64 10.32
C ILE A 274 -13.20 -20.32 10.18
N PRO A 275 -13.77 -19.98 9.00
CA PRO A 275 -14.52 -18.74 8.84
C PRO A 275 -15.84 -18.69 9.58
N THR A 276 -16.39 -19.81 10.09
CA THR A 276 -17.51 -19.71 11.04
C THR A 276 -17.10 -19.11 12.38
N PHE A 277 -15.86 -19.34 12.80
CA PHE A 277 -15.33 -18.82 14.06
C PHE A 277 -14.69 -17.44 13.92
N THR A 278 -14.11 -17.14 12.75
CA THR A 278 -13.43 -15.85 12.48
C THR A 278 -14.33 -14.82 11.77
N ASP A 279 -15.63 -15.05 11.80
CA ASP A 279 -16.64 -14.21 11.17
C ASP A 279 -16.33 -13.90 9.68
N GLY A 280 -16.14 -14.95 8.89
CA GLY A 280 -15.91 -14.85 7.44
C GLY A 280 -14.49 -14.45 7.01
N LYS A 281 -13.56 -14.25 7.95
CA LYS A 281 -12.16 -13.85 7.67
C LYS A 281 -11.24 -15.08 7.58
N THR A 282 -10.75 -15.41 6.38
CA THR A 282 -9.59 -16.31 6.20
C THR A 282 -8.28 -15.52 6.38
N PHE A 283 -7.12 -16.19 6.41
CA PHE A 283 -5.83 -15.50 6.57
C PHE A 283 -5.58 -14.47 5.47
N GLY A 284 -5.69 -14.86 4.21
CA GLY A 284 -5.52 -13.99 3.05
C GLY A 284 -6.55 -12.87 3.02
N LYS A 285 -7.80 -13.13 3.42
CA LYS A 285 -8.81 -12.08 3.58
C LYS A 285 -8.44 -11.11 4.70
N TRP A 286 -7.97 -11.59 5.84
CA TRP A 286 -7.50 -10.75 6.94
C TRP A 286 -6.30 -9.88 6.51
N VAL A 287 -5.29 -10.47 5.86
CA VAL A 287 -4.12 -9.74 5.32
C VAL A 287 -4.56 -8.63 4.38
N THR A 288 -5.51 -8.93 3.49
CA THR A 288 -6.02 -8.00 2.49
C THR A 288 -7.21 -7.17 2.98
N ARG A 289 -7.61 -7.20 4.27
CA ARG A 289 -8.76 -6.46 4.82
C ARG A 289 -10.10 -6.71 4.09
N ILE A 290 -10.33 -7.93 3.64
CA ILE A 290 -11.61 -8.40 3.12
C ILE A 290 -12.40 -9.03 4.26
N HIS A 291 -13.68 -8.72 4.33
CA HIS A 291 -14.63 -9.40 5.20
C HIS A 291 -15.72 -10.03 4.32
N LEU A 292 -16.05 -11.29 4.60
CA LEU A 292 -17.15 -11.97 3.94
C LEU A 292 -18.40 -11.67 4.77
N VAL A 293 -19.52 -11.37 4.12
CA VAL A 293 -20.82 -11.12 4.77
C VAL A 293 -21.92 -11.80 3.98
N GLN A 294 -23.04 -12.07 4.64
CA GLN A 294 -24.22 -12.66 4.02
C GLN A 294 -25.28 -11.56 3.76
N ASP A 295 -25.84 -11.57 2.56
CA ASP A 295 -26.95 -10.68 2.18
C ASP A 295 -28.24 -11.25 2.79
N ASP A 296 -28.94 -10.50 3.64
CA ASP A 296 -30.28 -10.87 4.12
C ASP A 296 -31.40 -10.44 3.13
N THR A 297 -32.59 -10.99 3.34
CA THR A 297 -33.82 -10.81 2.56
C THR A 297 -34.27 -9.35 2.46
N GLU A 298 -33.89 -8.52 3.45
CA GLU A 298 -34.18 -7.08 3.51
C GLU A 298 -32.98 -6.18 3.12
N GLY A 299 -31.89 -6.77 2.63
CA GLY A 299 -30.70 -6.01 2.20
C GLY A 299 -29.77 -5.56 3.33
N SER A 300 -30.03 -6.00 4.57
CA SER A 300 -29.12 -5.84 5.70
C SER A 300 -27.95 -6.82 5.62
N LEU A 301 -26.75 -6.37 6.03
CA LEU A 301 -25.52 -7.17 6.04
C LEU A 301 -25.43 -7.93 7.36
N CYS A 302 -25.66 -9.24 7.35
CA CYS A 302 -25.62 -10.06 8.56
C CYS A 302 -24.35 -10.90 8.68
N ARG A 303 -24.06 -11.34 9.90
CA ARG A 303 -22.98 -12.29 10.24
C ARG A 303 -23.09 -13.55 9.38
N ASN A 304 -21.96 -14.15 9.01
CA ASN A 304 -21.98 -15.33 8.14
C ASN A 304 -22.54 -16.55 8.88
N THR A 305 -23.50 -17.23 8.24
CA THR A 305 -23.97 -18.53 8.73
C THR A 305 -23.14 -19.66 8.14
N PHE A 306 -22.93 -20.76 8.90
CA PHE A 306 -22.29 -21.98 8.40
C PHE A 306 -22.87 -22.45 7.06
N VAL A 307 -24.20 -22.45 6.93
CA VAL A 307 -24.92 -22.84 5.71
C VAL A 307 -24.58 -21.93 4.52
N GLY A 308 -24.41 -20.62 4.75
CA GLY A 308 -24.00 -19.66 3.71
C GLY A 308 -22.59 -19.95 3.20
N LEU A 309 -21.66 -20.24 4.12
CA LEU A 309 -20.27 -20.63 3.80
C LEU A 309 -20.22 -21.98 3.08
N LEU A 310 -20.98 -22.96 3.54
CA LEU A 310 -21.10 -24.29 2.93
C LEU A 310 -21.61 -24.18 1.50
N LYS A 311 -22.66 -23.38 1.23
CA LYS A 311 -23.13 -23.13 -0.14
C LYS A 311 -22.07 -22.46 -1.00
N ARG A 312 -21.47 -21.37 -0.49
CA ARG A 312 -20.47 -20.57 -1.22
C ARG A 312 -19.26 -21.42 -1.64
N TYR A 313 -18.60 -22.03 -0.66
CA TYR A 313 -17.37 -22.78 -0.87
C TYR A 313 -17.62 -24.22 -1.36
N GLY A 314 -18.79 -24.78 -1.07
CA GLY A 314 -19.31 -25.99 -1.71
C GLY A 314 -19.35 -25.84 -3.22
N ILE A 315 -20.03 -24.81 -3.72
CA ILE A 315 -20.12 -24.54 -5.18
C ILE A 315 -18.73 -24.23 -5.76
N LEU A 316 -17.91 -23.44 -5.06
CA LEU A 316 -16.62 -23.00 -5.58
C LEU A 316 -15.57 -24.13 -5.60
N TYR A 317 -15.31 -24.79 -4.47
CA TYR A 317 -14.21 -25.75 -4.38
C TYR A 317 -14.64 -27.18 -4.68
N PHE A 318 -15.83 -27.60 -4.27
CA PHE A 318 -16.30 -28.97 -4.52
C PHE A 318 -17.04 -29.08 -5.85
N GLY A 319 -17.81 -28.05 -6.24
CA GLY A 319 -18.42 -27.95 -7.56
C GLY A 319 -17.37 -27.66 -8.64
N VAL A 320 -16.93 -26.41 -8.76
CA VAL A 320 -15.97 -26.00 -9.81
C VAL A 320 -14.61 -26.66 -9.64
N GLY A 321 -14.05 -26.63 -8.43
CA GLY A 321 -12.77 -27.27 -8.15
C GLY A 321 -12.82 -28.79 -8.29
N GLY A 322 -13.88 -29.45 -7.80
CA GLY A 322 -14.06 -30.89 -7.92
C GLY A 322 -14.24 -31.36 -9.36
N ILE A 323 -15.03 -30.64 -10.18
CA ILE A 323 -15.13 -30.94 -11.63
C ILE A 323 -13.75 -30.84 -12.30
N ASN A 324 -12.96 -29.80 -11.99
CA ASN A 324 -11.60 -29.67 -12.52
C ASN A 324 -10.67 -30.78 -12.04
N TYR A 325 -10.79 -31.18 -10.78
CA TYR A 325 -10.00 -32.28 -10.22
C TYR A 325 -10.32 -33.61 -10.90
N VAL A 326 -11.61 -33.94 -11.06
CA VAL A 326 -12.06 -35.18 -11.72
C VAL A 326 -11.63 -35.19 -13.19
N LEU A 327 -11.84 -34.10 -13.93
CA LEU A 327 -11.42 -34.02 -15.33
C LEU A 327 -9.89 -34.12 -15.47
N GLY A 328 -9.13 -33.44 -14.59
CA GLY A 328 -7.67 -33.57 -14.54
C GLY A 328 -7.20 -34.99 -14.23
N TYR A 329 -7.90 -35.69 -13.33
CA TYR A 329 -7.62 -37.09 -13.00
C TYR A 329 -7.87 -38.01 -14.19
N VAL A 330 -9.01 -37.85 -14.88
CA VAL A 330 -9.34 -38.60 -16.11
C VAL A 330 -8.27 -38.38 -17.19
N LEU A 331 -7.82 -37.13 -17.38
CA LEU A 331 -6.76 -36.81 -18.35
C LEU A 331 -5.40 -37.41 -17.97
N LYS A 332 -5.10 -37.55 -16.68
CA LYS A 332 -3.86 -38.14 -16.18
C LYS A 332 -3.84 -39.67 -16.32
N PHE A 333 -4.99 -40.32 -16.10
CA PHE A 333 -5.13 -41.79 -16.10
C PHE A 333 -5.95 -42.24 -17.31
N ASN A 334 -5.45 -41.93 -18.51
CA ASN A 334 -6.15 -42.14 -19.77
C ASN A 334 -5.63 -43.34 -20.58
N GLU A 335 -4.78 -44.20 -20.02
CA GLU A 335 -4.10 -45.28 -20.76
C GLU A 335 -5.06 -46.24 -21.48
N ALA A 336 -6.29 -46.38 -20.99
CA ALA A 336 -7.32 -47.22 -21.58
C ALA A 336 -8.38 -46.45 -22.42
N MET A 337 -8.22 -45.13 -22.60
CA MET A 337 -9.21 -44.30 -23.29
C MET A 337 -8.89 -44.13 -24.79
N ASP A 338 -9.93 -44.22 -25.61
CA ASP A 338 -9.84 -43.90 -27.03
C ASP A 338 -9.46 -42.42 -27.27
N SER A 339 -8.75 -42.16 -28.38
CA SER A 339 -8.28 -40.82 -28.74
C SER A 339 -9.42 -39.82 -28.94
N LEU A 340 -10.57 -40.25 -29.49
CA LEU A 340 -11.72 -39.35 -29.68
C LEU A 340 -12.35 -38.97 -28.34
N VAL A 341 -12.45 -39.91 -27.41
CA VAL A 341 -12.97 -39.66 -26.05
C VAL A 341 -12.08 -38.65 -25.33
N MET A 342 -10.76 -38.79 -25.45
CA MET A 342 -9.79 -37.84 -24.89
C MET A 342 -9.96 -36.42 -25.44
N ILE A 343 -10.11 -36.28 -26.75
CA ILE A 343 -10.35 -34.97 -27.38
C ILE A 343 -11.66 -34.35 -26.85
N LEU A 344 -12.73 -35.14 -26.74
CA LEU A 344 -14.01 -34.67 -26.20
C LEU A 344 -13.89 -34.21 -24.74
N VAL A 345 -13.15 -34.95 -23.90
CA VAL A 345 -12.90 -34.57 -22.50
C VAL A 345 -12.11 -33.26 -22.41
N VAL A 346 -11.07 -33.08 -23.24
CA VAL A 346 -10.30 -31.83 -23.31
C VAL A 346 -11.18 -30.66 -23.77
N ILE A 347 -11.99 -30.85 -24.81
CA ILE A 347 -12.93 -29.82 -25.30
C ILE A 347 -13.93 -29.46 -24.21
N ALA A 348 -14.49 -30.43 -23.50
CA ALA A 348 -15.41 -30.19 -22.39
C ALA A 348 -14.72 -29.43 -21.24
N TRP A 349 -13.49 -29.81 -20.88
CA TRP A 349 -12.71 -29.14 -19.83
C TRP A 349 -12.36 -27.68 -20.20
N LEU A 350 -11.95 -27.44 -21.44
CA LEU A 350 -11.68 -26.10 -21.98
C LEU A 350 -12.97 -25.28 -22.09
N GLY A 351 -14.07 -25.87 -22.55
CA GLY A 351 -15.37 -25.22 -22.65
C GLY A 351 -15.90 -24.79 -21.28
N PHE A 352 -15.83 -25.68 -20.29
CA PHE A 352 -16.21 -25.38 -18.91
C PHE A 352 -15.39 -24.22 -18.32
N ASN A 353 -14.05 -24.29 -18.40
CA ASN A 353 -13.19 -23.23 -17.89
C ASN A 353 -13.29 -21.94 -18.70
N GLY A 354 -13.52 -22.04 -20.02
CA GLY A 354 -13.75 -20.91 -20.91
C GLY A 354 -15.00 -20.12 -20.55
N ILE A 355 -16.10 -20.80 -20.21
CA ILE A 355 -17.33 -20.16 -19.72
C ILE A 355 -17.08 -19.43 -18.40
N LEU A 356 -16.37 -20.07 -17.45
CA LEU A 356 -16.02 -19.45 -16.17
C LEU A 356 -15.11 -18.23 -16.35
N PHE A 357 -14.12 -18.33 -17.25
CA PHE A 357 -13.22 -17.24 -17.59
C PHE A 357 -13.97 -16.07 -18.23
N LEU A 358 -14.84 -16.34 -19.20
CA LEU A 358 -15.69 -15.33 -19.82
C LEU A 358 -16.58 -14.64 -18.78
N HIS A 359 -17.19 -15.41 -17.88
CA HIS A 359 -17.99 -14.85 -16.78
C HIS A 359 -17.16 -13.93 -15.88
N LEU A 360 -15.93 -14.31 -15.53
CA LEU A 360 -15.01 -13.48 -14.76
C LEU A 360 -14.65 -12.19 -15.51
N MET A 361 -14.29 -12.29 -16.80
CA MET A 361 -13.92 -11.14 -17.64
C MET A 361 -15.07 -10.14 -17.77
N LEU A 362 -16.31 -10.62 -17.98
CA LEU A 362 -17.48 -9.75 -18.05
C LEU A 362 -17.74 -9.00 -16.73
N HIS A 363 -17.39 -9.59 -15.58
CA HIS A 363 -17.54 -8.92 -14.28
C HIS A 363 -16.36 -8.00 -13.94
N LEU A 364 -15.22 -8.10 -14.64
CA LEU A 364 -14.06 -7.22 -14.44
C LEU A 364 -14.42 -5.75 -14.68
N PHE A 365 -15.38 -5.46 -15.55
CA PHE A 365 -15.83 -4.09 -15.86
C PHE A 365 -17.18 -3.71 -15.21
N LYS A 366 -17.96 -4.66 -14.70
CA LYS A 366 -19.25 -4.37 -14.03
C LYS A 366 -19.06 -3.69 -12.67
N LYS A 367 -20.02 -2.84 -12.26
CA LYS A 367 -20.06 -2.26 -10.90
C LYS A 367 -20.27 -3.35 -9.85
N ASP A 368 -21.18 -4.28 -10.10
CA ASP A 368 -21.33 -5.47 -9.28
C ASP A 368 -20.25 -6.51 -9.63
N LYS A 369 -19.37 -6.78 -8.66
CA LYS A 369 -18.27 -7.76 -8.77
C LYS A 369 -18.67 -9.16 -8.31
N ARG A 370 -19.96 -9.40 -8.02
CA ARG A 370 -20.44 -10.71 -7.54
C ARG A 370 -20.38 -11.78 -8.63
N LEU A 371 -19.67 -12.87 -8.35
CA LEU A 371 -19.62 -14.05 -9.21
C LEU A 371 -20.85 -14.95 -9.01
N PHE A 372 -21.05 -15.94 -9.89
CA PHE A 372 -22.26 -16.79 -9.88
C PHE A 372 -22.46 -17.50 -8.53
N TYR A 373 -21.38 -18.07 -7.95
CA TYR A 373 -21.43 -18.75 -6.66
C TYR A 373 -21.72 -17.78 -5.49
N GLU A 374 -21.33 -16.51 -5.60
CA GLU A 374 -21.63 -15.47 -4.61
C GLU A 374 -23.11 -15.11 -4.63
N LYS A 375 -23.71 -15.01 -5.83
CA LYS A 375 -25.15 -14.76 -6.01
C LYS A 375 -26.00 -15.92 -5.49
N ILE A 376 -25.61 -17.16 -5.81
CA ILE A 376 -26.34 -18.37 -5.38
C ILE A 376 -26.27 -18.53 -3.85
N SER A 377 -25.10 -18.27 -3.26
CA SER A 377 -24.92 -18.36 -1.81
C SER A 377 -25.43 -17.13 -1.03
N ARG A 378 -25.84 -16.06 -1.73
CA ARG A 378 -26.18 -14.75 -1.13
C ARG A 378 -25.06 -14.24 -0.20
N THR A 379 -23.82 -14.32 -0.66
CA THR A 379 -22.65 -13.84 0.09
C THR A 379 -21.89 -12.79 -0.69
N ARG A 380 -21.26 -11.84 0.01
CA ARG A 380 -20.51 -10.75 -0.60
C ARG A 380 -19.19 -10.50 0.13
N ASN A 381 -18.15 -10.17 -0.64
CA ASN A 381 -16.91 -9.62 -0.10
C ASN A 381 -17.03 -8.10 0.06
N VAL A 382 -16.82 -7.61 1.28
CA VAL A 382 -16.81 -6.18 1.63
C VAL A 382 -15.43 -5.75 2.15
N ILE A 383 -15.15 -4.46 2.07
CA ILE A 383 -13.89 -3.88 2.53
C ILE A 383 -14.00 -3.60 4.02
N THR A 384 -13.06 -4.10 4.82
CA THR A 384 -12.94 -3.67 6.22
C THR A 384 -12.43 -2.23 6.26
N ILE A 385 -13.20 -1.33 6.88
CA ILE A 385 -12.85 0.08 7.01
C ILE A 385 -11.69 0.23 8.03
N PRO A 386 -10.57 0.86 7.67
CA PRO A 386 -9.49 1.15 8.61
C PRO A 386 -9.96 2.06 9.76
N GLU A 387 -9.51 1.78 10.99
CA GLU A 387 -9.89 2.55 12.19
C GLU A 387 -9.70 4.07 12.05
N ARG A 388 -8.62 4.49 11.39
CA ARG A 388 -8.35 5.91 11.07
C ARG A 388 -9.56 6.57 10.39
N MET A 389 -10.07 5.95 9.31
CA MET A 389 -11.20 6.51 8.56
C MET A 389 -12.50 6.41 9.34
N ARG A 390 -12.62 5.42 10.24
CA ARG A 390 -13.76 5.34 11.15
C ARG A 390 -13.82 6.56 12.08
N ARG A 391 -12.66 7.00 12.60
CA ARG A 391 -12.56 8.22 13.45
C ARG A 391 -12.93 9.48 12.68
N GLU A 392 -12.39 9.64 11.46
CA GLU A 392 -12.72 10.77 10.57
C GLU A 392 -14.25 10.84 10.30
N LEU A 393 -14.91 9.70 10.08
CA LEU A 393 -16.37 9.62 9.95
C LEU A 393 -17.09 10.03 11.24
N THR A 394 -16.69 9.51 12.41
CA THR A 394 -17.36 9.86 13.68
C THR A 394 -17.15 11.32 14.09
N ASP A 395 -16.00 11.91 13.74
CA ASP A 395 -15.69 13.31 14.02
C ASP A 395 -16.50 14.27 13.12
N GLU A 396 -16.76 13.88 11.87
CA GLU A 396 -17.60 14.66 10.94
C GLU A 396 -19.09 14.68 11.35
N TYR A 397 -19.58 13.62 11.99
CA TYR A 397 -20.94 13.53 12.53
C TYR A 397 -21.11 14.07 13.96
N SER A 398 -20.03 14.42 14.66
CA SER A 398 -20.08 14.95 16.04
C SER A 398 -19.92 16.47 16.14
N VAL A 399 -19.92 17.20 15.00
CA VAL A 399 -20.15 18.65 15.02
C VAL A 399 -21.58 18.88 15.55
N PRO A 400 -21.78 19.63 16.65
CA PRO A 400 -23.11 19.82 17.19
C PRO A 400 -23.95 20.58 16.17
N SER A 401 -25.03 19.93 15.71
CA SER A 401 -26.18 20.67 15.21
C SER A 401 -26.57 21.65 16.31
N THR A 402 -26.54 22.94 15.99
CA THR A 402 -27.07 23.97 16.87
C THR A 402 -28.56 23.67 17.01
N GLN A 403 -28.93 23.10 18.15
CA GLN A 403 -30.32 22.89 18.54
C GLN A 403 -30.91 24.27 18.86
N ASP A 404 -31.67 24.82 17.93
CA ASP A 404 -32.79 25.70 18.30
C ASP A 404 -33.98 24.79 18.64
N GLU A 405 -34.22 24.62 19.94
CA GLU A 405 -35.44 24.02 20.45
C GLU A 405 -36.61 25.00 20.30
N SER A 406 -37.56 24.69 19.42
CA SER A 406 -38.94 25.16 19.58
C SER A 406 -39.94 24.13 19.04
N VAL A 407 -40.50 23.38 20.00
CA VAL A 407 -41.84 22.74 20.10
C VAL A 407 -42.71 22.64 18.84
N GLY A 408 -43.16 21.42 18.51
CA GLY A 408 -44.34 21.14 17.69
C GLY A 408 -44.55 19.65 17.38
N ASN A 409 -45.71 19.11 17.76
CA ASN A 409 -46.11 17.68 17.69
C ASN A 409 -46.32 17.11 16.27
N GLU A 410 -46.36 15.75 16.22
CA GLU A 410 -47.00 14.82 15.24
C GLU A 410 -46.14 14.11 14.15
N PRO A 411 -46.54 12.92 13.61
CA PRO A 411 -45.93 11.64 13.98
C PRO A 411 -45.16 10.89 12.86
N GLU A 412 -44.29 9.98 13.31
CA GLU A 412 -43.79 8.73 12.68
C GLU A 412 -43.65 8.64 11.14
N ILE A 413 -42.42 8.79 10.61
CA ILE A 413 -42.03 8.28 9.27
C ILE A 413 -40.59 7.72 9.29
N THR A 414 -40.49 6.39 9.19
CA THR A 414 -39.34 5.55 8.78
C THR A 414 -38.02 5.67 9.56
N ALA A 415 -37.82 4.75 10.50
CA ALA A 415 -36.49 4.41 11.01
C ALA A 415 -35.59 3.90 9.88
N LYS A 416 -34.53 4.65 9.57
CA LYS A 416 -33.41 4.18 8.72
C LYS A 416 -32.60 3.13 9.50
N PRO A 417 -32.05 2.10 8.82
CA PRO A 417 -31.34 1.03 9.51
C PRO A 417 -30.05 1.54 10.16
N ASN A 418 -29.90 1.22 11.44
CA ASN A 418 -28.74 1.52 12.27
C ASN A 418 -27.52 0.72 11.76
N TYR A 419 -26.62 1.39 11.03
CA TYR A 419 -25.41 0.80 10.47
C TYR A 419 -24.32 0.52 11.53
N ASP A 420 -24.48 1.04 12.74
CA ASP A 420 -23.42 1.03 13.76
C ASP A 420 -23.36 -0.26 14.59
N ASP A 421 -24.44 -1.04 14.67
CA ASP A 421 -24.50 -2.24 15.52
C ASP A 421 -23.68 -3.43 14.98
N ILE A 422 -23.38 -3.46 13.68
CA ILE A 422 -22.60 -4.55 13.08
C ILE A 422 -21.08 -4.24 13.13
N LEU A 423 -20.68 -2.98 13.34
CA LEU A 423 -19.28 -2.56 13.33
C LEU A 423 -18.63 -2.45 14.71
N ASN A 424 -19.41 -2.46 15.80
CA ASN A 424 -18.96 -2.06 17.15
C ASN A 424 -18.63 -3.20 18.13
N LYS A 425 -18.37 -4.42 17.67
CA LYS A 425 -17.97 -5.54 18.54
C LYS A 425 -16.57 -6.09 18.25
N GLU A 426 -15.56 -5.21 18.30
CA GLU A 426 -14.17 -5.58 18.60
C GLU A 426 -13.68 -4.57 19.64
N LEU A 427 -13.79 -4.89 20.95
CA LEU A 427 -13.01 -4.41 22.11
C LEU A 427 -13.83 -4.50 23.42
N VAL A 428 -13.89 -5.69 24.00
CA VAL A 428 -13.76 -5.87 25.46
C VAL A 428 -12.92 -7.13 25.63
N VAL A 429 -11.62 -6.96 25.80
CA VAL A 429 -10.76 -7.98 26.40
C VAL A 429 -10.35 -7.37 27.72
N ASP A 430 -10.91 -7.92 28.80
CA ASP A 430 -10.55 -7.55 30.16
C ASP A 430 -9.07 -7.86 30.40
N ASP A 431 -8.32 -6.84 30.77
CA ASP A 431 -7.00 -6.97 31.41
C ASP A 431 -7.19 -7.63 32.77
N VAL A 432 -7.09 -8.97 32.82
CA VAL A 432 -6.89 -9.71 34.08
C VAL A 432 -5.41 -10.08 34.16
N ILE A 433 -4.67 -9.23 34.86
CA ILE A 433 -3.31 -9.49 35.33
C ILE A 433 -3.35 -10.71 36.26
N THR A 434 -2.76 -11.82 35.83
CA THR A 434 -2.41 -12.94 36.72
C THR A 434 -1.14 -12.60 37.49
N SER A 435 -1.29 -12.07 38.71
CA SER A 435 -0.24 -12.13 39.74
C SER A 435 -0.43 -13.38 40.59
N VAL A 436 0.64 -14.18 40.68
CA VAL A 436 0.80 -15.42 41.46
C VAL A 436 0.44 -15.21 42.95
N PRO A 437 -0.20 -16.17 43.64
CA PRO A 437 -0.65 -15.99 45.02
C PRO A 437 0.44 -16.35 46.03
N SER A 438 0.64 -15.49 47.01
CA SER A 438 1.34 -15.78 48.26
C SER A 438 0.36 -15.57 49.42
N ARG A 439 0.04 -16.65 50.14
CA ARG A 439 -0.70 -16.64 51.41
C ARG A 439 0.15 -15.99 52.50
N HIS A 440 -0.39 -15.02 53.25
CA HIS A 440 -0.93 -15.22 54.62
C HIS A 440 -1.05 -13.89 55.39
N GLU A 441 -2.11 -13.85 56.21
CA GLU A 441 -2.32 -13.04 57.44
C GLU A 441 -2.47 -11.50 57.29
N VAL A 442 -3.22 -10.74 58.09
CA VAL A 442 -4.38 -10.81 59.01
C VAL A 442 -4.55 -9.35 59.50
N HIS A 443 -5.77 -8.91 59.87
CA HIS A 443 -6.09 -7.65 60.58
C HIS A 443 -5.94 -6.33 59.78
N SER A 444 -6.71 -5.26 60.01
CA SER A 444 -7.90 -4.97 60.82
C SER A 444 -8.38 -3.55 60.43
N ASP A 445 -9.69 -3.31 60.57
CA ASP A 445 -10.35 -2.05 60.96
C ASP A 445 -10.43 -0.79 60.07
N GLU A 446 -11.68 -0.29 60.07
CA GLU A 446 -12.15 1.09 60.12
C GLU A 446 -12.30 1.97 58.85
N LYS A 447 -13.58 2.31 58.62
CA LYS A 447 -14.18 3.47 57.92
C LYS A 447 -14.18 4.69 58.89
N PRO A 448 -14.75 5.88 58.55
CA PRO A 448 -14.98 6.60 57.28
C PRO A 448 -14.69 8.13 57.42
N GLU A 449 -15.35 8.98 56.60
CA GLU A 449 -15.63 10.45 56.76
C GLU A 449 -14.61 11.47 56.19
N ASN A 450 -14.96 12.67 55.69
CA ASN A 450 -16.17 13.35 55.17
C ASN A 450 -15.72 14.75 54.63
N GLN A 451 -16.57 15.45 53.86
CA GLN A 451 -16.64 16.93 53.66
C GLN A 451 -15.63 17.65 52.72
N VAL A 452 -16.04 18.28 51.60
CA VAL A 452 -16.79 19.55 51.35
C VAL A 452 -15.94 20.83 51.55
N MET A 453 -15.73 21.63 50.49
CA MET A 453 -15.80 23.11 50.57
C MET A 453 -15.85 23.83 49.21
N GLN A 454 -16.43 25.04 49.27
CA GLN A 454 -17.04 25.86 48.22
C GLN A 454 -16.10 26.87 47.53
N ALA A 455 -16.64 27.48 46.46
CA ALA A 455 -16.14 28.55 45.60
C ALA A 455 -15.84 29.91 46.30
N PRO A 456 -15.31 30.90 45.55
CA PRO A 456 -16.19 32.03 45.16
C PRO A 456 -15.98 32.60 43.74
N GLN A 457 -16.99 33.37 43.30
CA GLN A 457 -17.17 34.07 42.02
C GLN A 457 -16.39 35.41 41.91
N SER A 458 -16.12 35.90 40.69
CA SER A 458 -16.46 37.29 40.26
C SER A 458 -16.14 37.63 38.78
N THR A 459 -17.15 38.24 38.12
CA THR A 459 -17.15 39.34 37.12
C THR A 459 -16.67 39.18 35.67
N GLY A 460 -17.54 39.59 34.71
CA GLY A 460 -17.15 40.24 33.45
C GLY A 460 -17.94 39.88 32.18
N SER A 461 -19.16 40.42 32.00
CA SER A 461 -19.98 40.34 30.78
C SER A 461 -19.87 41.63 29.95
N ALA A 462 -19.35 41.55 28.71
CA ALA A 462 -19.53 42.57 27.65
C ALA A 462 -18.95 42.08 26.29
N ARG A 463 -19.73 41.37 25.46
CA ARG A 463 -19.45 41.27 24.00
C ARG A 463 -20.53 40.68 23.07
N SER A 464 -21.78 40.51 23.50
CA SER A 464 -22.80 39.77 22.71
C SER A 464 -23.56 40.60 21.65
N ASN A 465 -23.57 41.93 21.72
CA ASN A 465 -24.53 42.72 20.93
C ASN A 465 -24.09 43.08 19.50
N ASN A 466 -22.81 42.91 19.13
CA ASN A 466 -22.33 43.33 17.80
C ASN A 466 -22.63 42.34 16.65
N ALA A 467 -22.90 41.07 16.95
CA ALA A 467 -23.07 40.05 15.89
C ALA A 467 -24.47 40.07 15.28
N ARG A 468 -25.52 40.31 16.09
CA ARG A 468 -26.91 40.34 15.62
C ARG A 468 -27.17 41.55 14.72
N ASP A 469 -26.69 42.72 15.11
CA ASP A 469 -26.84 43.95 14.31
C ASP A 469 -26.17 43.84 12.93
N LEU A 470 -25.06 43.08 12.84
CA LEU A 470 -24.34 42.86 11.59
C LEU A 470 -25.11 41.91 10.65
N VAL A 471 -25.70 40.86 11.22
CA VAL A 471 -26.54 39.91 10.47
C VAL A 471 -27.81 40.59 9.96
N ASP A 472 -28.44 41.43 10.77
CA ASP A 472 -29.66 42.15 10.37
C ASP A 472 -29.39 43.18 9.26
N GLN A 473 -28.24 43.88 9.30
CA GLN A 473 -27.83 44.77 8.21
C GLN A 473 -27.56 44.00 6.90
N GLU A 474 -26.94 42.84 6.98
CA GLU A 474 -26.59 42.05 5.80
C GLU A 474 -27.84 41.40 5.17
N LEU A 475 -28.80 40.98 6.00
CA LEU A 475 -30.10 40.48 5.57
C LEU A 475 -30.94 41.58 4.88
N ALA A 476 -30.94 42.80 5.41
CA ALA A 476 -31.62 43.93 4.79
C ALA A 476 -31.02 44.28 3.41
N ARG A 477 -29.70 44.27 3.30
CA ARG A 477 -28.97 44.52 2.04
C ARG A 477 -29.25 43.46 0.97
N LEU A 478 -29.41 42.20 1.37
CA LEU A 478 -29.74 41.10 0.47
C LEU A 478 -31.20 41.18 -0.02
N LYS A 479 -32.13 41.54 0.86
CA LYS A 479 -33.54 41.76 0.48
C LYS A 479 -33.69 42.90 -0.53
N GLU A 480 -32.95 44.00 -0.36
CA GLU A 480 -32.98 45.11 -1.32
C GLU A 480 -32.39 44.72 -2.69
N LYS A 481 -31.34 43.88 -2.70
CA LYS A 481 -30.77 43.34 -3.95
C LYS A 481 -31.69 42.37 -4.68
N LEU A 482 -32.51 41.62 -3.95
CA LEU A 482 -33.49 40.71 -4.54
C LEU A 482 -34.68 41.48 -5.13
N ALA A 483 -35.17 42.51 -4.43
CA ALA A 483 -36.24 43.37 -4.93
C ALA A 483 -35.86 44.09 -6.24
N LYS A 484 -34.61 44.57 -6.36
CA LYS A 484 -34.09 45.20 -7.59
C LYS A 484 -33.84 44.24 -8.76
N LYS A 485 -34.03 42.93 -8.56
CA LYS A 485 -33.84 41.91 -9.59
C LYS A 485 -35.17 41.37 -10.14
N GLU A 486 -36.29 41.76 -9.53
CA GLU A 486 -37.66 41.38 -9.92
C GLU A 486 -38.43 42.52 -10.60
N GLU A 487 -37.88 43.74 -10.64
CA GLU A 487 -38.21 44.82 -11.60
C GLU A 487 -37.28 44.77 -12.81
#